data_AF-A0A968C7Z7-F1
#
_entry.id   AF-A0A968C7Z7-F1
#
_cell.length_a   1.000
_cell.length_b   1.000
_cell.length_c   1.000
_cell.angle_alpha   90.00
_cell.angle_beta   90.00
_cell.angle_gamma   90.00
#
_symmetry.space_group_name_H-M   'P 1'
#
loop_
_entity.id
_entity.type
_entity.pdbx_description
1 polymer ?
#
loop_
_entity_poly.entity_id
_entity_poly.type
_entity_poly.pdbx_seq_one_letter_code
_entity_poly.pdbx_strand_id
1 'polypeptide(L)' 'MYSETTQSIRVTVRPHYLEDQSSPTEDHYVWAYQVHIENMGDNTV' A
#
# COMPACT_ATOMS: atom_id res chain seq x y z
N MET A 1 -6.44 1.94 5.51
CA MET A 1 -5.50 2.72 4.69
C MET A 1 -4.57 3.43 5.64
N TYR A 2 -3.27 3.19 5.54
CA TYR A 2 -2.28 3.80 6.41
C TYR A 2 -1.48 4.81 5.60
N SER A 3 -1.26 5.99 6.13
CA SER A 3 -0.44 7.01 5.48
C SER A 3 0.45 7.68 6.52
N GLU A 4 1.73 7.75 6.21
CA GLU A 4 2.73 8.39 7.05
C GLU A 4 3.54 9.36 6.18
N THR A 5 3.86 10.54 6.72
CA THR A 5 4.67 11.52 6.00
C THR A 5 5.93 11.79 6.81
N THR A 6 7.09 11.50 6.24
CA THR A 6 8.40 11.68 6.86
C THR A 6 9.32 12.43 5.88
N GLN A 7 9.99 13.48 6.36
CA GLN A 7 10.99 14.23 5.59
C GLN A 7 10.52 14.64 4.18
N SER A 8 9.28 15.15 4.07
CA SER A 8 8.63 15.53 2.80
C SER A 8 8.30 14.38 1.85
N ILE A 9 8.47 13.12 2.27
CA ILE A 9 8.00 11.94 1.55
C ILE A 9 6.72 11.45 2.23
N ARG A 10 5.61 11.41 1.47
CA ARG A 10 4.36 10.82 1.91
C ARG A 10 4.28 9.39 1.42
N VAL A 11 4.25 8.44 2.34
CA VAL A 11 4.06 7.02 2.07
C VAL A 11 2.63 6.65 2.42
N THR A 12 1.90 6.11 1.46
CA THR A 12 0.52 5.66 1.62
C THR A 12 0.43 4.19 1.28
N VAL A 13 0.03 3.36 2.25
CA VAL A 13 -0.14 1.92 2.10
C VAL A 13 -1.63 1.58 2.07
N ARG A 14 -2.05 0.93 0.97
CA ARG A 14 -3.40 0.40 0.80
C ARG A 14 -3.32 -1.12 0.71
N PRO A 15 -3.63 -1.86 1.79
CA PRO A 15 -3.84 -3.29 1.69
C PRO A 15 -5.11 -3.57 0.87
N HIS A 16 -5.04 -4.55 -0.01
CA HIS A 16 -6.13 -5.00 -0.86
C HIS A 16 -6.20 -6.53 -0.77
N TYR A 17 -7.36 -7.05 -0.38
CA TYR A 17 -7.58 -8.48 -0.35
C TYR A 17 -7.87 -8.96 -1.77
N LEU A 18 -7.16 -9.99 -2.24
CA LEU A 18 -7.33 -10.54 -3.58
C LEU A 18 -8.23 -11.77 -3.51
N GLU A 19 -9.55 -11.55 -3.53
CA GLU A 19 -10.54 -12.63 -3.48
C GLU A 19 -10.41 -13.61 -4.64
N ASP A 20 -10.09 -13.13 -5.85
CA ASP A 20 -9.93 -13.93 -7.07
C ASP A 20 -8.75 -14.92 -6.99
N GLN A 21 -7.77 -14.62 -6.14
CA GLN A 21 -6.59 -15.46 -5.89
C GLN A 21 -6.65 -16.17 -4.52
N SER A 22 -7.72 -15.95 -3.75
CA SER A 22 -7.87 -16.50 -2.40
C SER A 22 -8.90 -17.63 -2.38
N SER A 23 -8.56 -18.75 -1.75
CA SER A 23 -9.48 -19.85 -1.46
C SER A 23 -9.75 -19.90 0.04
N PRO A 24 -10.78 -19.19 0.56
CA PRO A 24 -11.14 -19.28 1.98
C PRO A 24 -11.54 -20.70 2.42
N THR A 25 -12.02 -21.53 1.49
CA THR A 25 -12.32 -22.96 1.73
C THR A 25 -11.08 -23.83 1.94
N GLU A 26 -9.91 -23.37 1.51
CA GLU A 26 -8.62 -24.05 1.71
C GLU A 26 -7.74 -23.32 2.74
N ASP A 27 -8.32 -22.40 3.52
CA ASP A 27 -7.61 -21.50 4.43
C ASP A 27 -6.49 -20.66 3.74
N HIS A 28 -6.63 -20.43 2.43
CA HIS A 28 -5.68 -19.68 1.62
C HIS A 28 -6.17 -18.25 1.39
N TYR A 29 -5.50 -17.27 2.00
CA TYR A 29 -5.84 -15.85 1.90
C TYR A 29 -4.68 -15.07 1.27
N VAL A 30 -4.93 -14.49 0.11
CA VAL A 30 -3.96 -13.68 -0.64
C VAL A 30 -4.26 -12.20 -0.46
N TRP A 31 -3.21 -11.45 -0.12
CA TRP A 31 -3.30 -10.00 0.10
C TRP A 31 -2.25 -9.30 -0.76
N ALA A 32 -2.68 -8.26 -1.47
CA ALA A 32 -1.80 -7.30 -2.11
C ALA A 32 -1.65 -6.05 -1.23
N TYR A 33 -0.51 -5.40 -1.31
CA TYR A 33 -0.29 -4.10 -0.69
C TYR A 33 0.17 -3.12 -1.76
N GLN A 34 -0.60 -2.05 -1.94
CA GLN A 34 -0.23 -0.95 -2.82
C GLN A 34 0.44 0.13 -1.98
N VAL A 35 1.75 0.29 -2.18
CA VAL A 35 2.54 1.36 -1.56
C VAL A 35 2.66 2.50 -2.55
N HIS A 36 2.13 3.65 -2.19
CA HIS A 36 2.24 4.89 -2.95
C HIS A 36 3.22 5.80 -2.22
N ILE A 37 4.31 6.20 -2.90
CA ILE A 37 5.32 7.09 -2.34
C ILE A 37 5.24 8.39 -3.14
N GLU A 38 4.76 9.44 -2.50
CA GLU A 38 4.71 10.79 -3.06
C GLU A 38 5.84 11.64 -2.46
N ASN A 39 6.66 12.21 -3.32
CA ASN A 39 7.63 13.22 -2.90
C ASN A 39 6.94 14.59 -2.90
N MET A 40 6.69 15.12 -1.70
CA MET A 40 6.13 16.44 -1.43
C MET A 40 7.24 17.48 -1.15
N GLY A 41 8.50 17.16 -1.43
CA GLY A 41 9.60 18.09 -1.29
C GLY A 41 9.50 19.21 -2.31
N ASP A 42 9.52 20.46 -1.84
CA ASP A 42 9.51 21.68 -2.66
C ASP A 42 10.80 21.87 -3.50
N ASN A 43 11.74 20.93 -3.42
CA ASN A 43 12.96 20.89 -4.25
C ASN A 43 12.78 19.86 -5.35
N THR A 44 12.37 20.33 -6.53
CA THR A 44 12.66 19.65 -7.79
C THR A 44 14.18 19.65 -7.98
N VAL A 45 14.79 18.47 -8.00
CA VAL A 45 16.16 18.28 -8.52
C VAL A 45 16.17 18.22 -10.04
#